data_AF-A0A3P6RF68-F1
#
_entry.id   AF-A0A3P6RF68-F1
#
_cell.length_a   1.000
_cell.length_b   1.000
_cell.length_c   1.000
_cell.angle_alpha   90.00
_cell.angle_beta   90.00
_cell.angle_gamma   90.00
#
_symmetry.space_group_name_H-M   'P 1'
#
loop_
_entity.id
_entity.type
_entity.pdbx_description
1 polymer ?
#
loop_
_entity_poly.entity_id
_entity_poly.type
_entity_poly.pdbx_seq_one_letter_code
_entity_poly.pdbx_strand_id
1 'polypeptide(L)'
;MIAKIKCQRLLAGHYITCLYMLTKLFYTINIVVQFMLLNACLKSDEYLFFGFQVLQDLLAGKPWTESGHFPRVTLCDFEVRYLANLNRYTVQCALLINIINEKVFAFLWCWYLLLVIVTS
;
A
#
# COMPACT_ATOMS: atom_id res chain seq x y z
N MET A 1 -24.10 51.39 0.22
CA MET A 1 -23.76 50.51 -0.93
C MET A 1 -22.39 49.84 -0.76
N ILE A 2 -21.33 50.57 -0.43
CA ILE A 2 -19.95 50.04 -0.24
C ILE A 2 -19.82 48.98 0.87
N ALA A 3 -20.54 49.13 1.99
CA ALA A 3 -20.54 48.15 3.09
C ALA A 3 -21.12 46.77 2.70
N LYS A 4 -22.16 46.74 1.83
CA LYS A 4 -22.71 45.49 1.31
C LYS A 4 -21.72 44.77 0.38
N ILE A 5 -21.01 45.52 -0.48
CA ILE A 5 -19.99 44.97 -1.39
C ILE A 5 -18.81 44.37 -0.60
N LYS A 6 -18.38 45.04 0.48
CA LYS A 6 -17.28 44.55 1.34
C LYS A 6 -17.68 43.29 2.14
N CYS A 7 -18.91 43.25 2.66
CA CYS A 7 -19.46 42.08 3.35
C CYS A 7 -19.64 40.87 2.40
N GLN A 8 -20.12 41.10 1.18
CA GLN A 8 -20.29 40.05 0.17
C GLN A 8 -18.94 39.47 -0.30
N ARG A 9 -17.89 40.29 -0.40
CA ARG A 9 -16.50 39.82 -0.64
C ARG A 9 -15.93 39.04 0.56
N LEU A 10 -16.20 39.45 1.79
CA LEU A 10 -15.76 38.71 2.98
C LEU A 10 -16.44 37.33 3.10
N LEU A 11 -17.74 37.27 2.83
CA LEU A 11 -18.52 36.03 2.86
C LEU A 11 -18.06 35.06 1.74
N ALA A 12 -17.78 35.59 0.55
CA ALA A 12 -17.20 34.82 -0.54
C ALA A 12 -15.77 34.31 -0.21
N GLY A 13 -14.96 35.11 0.48
CA GLY A 13 -13.65 34.71 0.97
C GLY A 13 -13.71 33.55 1.96
N HIS A 14 -14.55 33.66 2.99
CA HIS A 14 -14.78 32.56 3.96
C HIS A 14 -15.30 31.29 3.30
N TYR A 15 -16.19 31.41 2.31
CA TYR A 15 -16.70 30.27 1.56
C TYR A 15 -15.58 29.55 0.79
N ILE A 16 -14.71 30.29 0.09
CA ILE A 16 -13.57 29.72 -0.65
C ILE A 16 -12.58 29.07 0.32
N THR A 17 -12.27 29.69 1.46
CA THR A 17 -11.38 29.11 2.47
C THR A 17 -11.98 27.83 3.08
N CYS A 18 -13.27 27.82 3.39
CA CYS A 18 -13.97 26.63 3.90
C CYS A 18 -13.92 25.47 2.90
N LEU A 19 -14.23 25.74 1.62
CA LEU A 19 -14.13 24.75 0.54
C LEU A 19 -12.71 24.22 0.36
N TYR A 20 -11.69 25.08 0.46
CA TYR A 20 -10.29 24.68 0.37
C TYR A 20 -9.89 23.75 1.53
N MET A 21 -10.26 24.08 2.76
CA MET A 21 -9.99 23.24 3.93
C MET A 21 -10.69 21.88 3.84
N LEU A 22 -11.95 21.87 3.39
CA LEU A 22 -12.73 20.64 3.18
C LEU A 22 -12.13 19.77 2.07
N THR A 23 -11.65 20.39 0.99
CA THR A 23 -10.95 19.69 -0.10
C THR A 23 -9.63 19.07 0.39
N LYS A 24 -8.81 19.83 1.13
CA LYS A 24 -7.57 19.33 1.78
C LYS A 24 -7.86 18.15 2.70
N LEU A 25 -8.95 18.21 3.48
CA LEU A 25 -9.38 17.11 4.34
C LEU A 25 -9.72 15.85 3.54
N PHE A 26 -10.52 15.99 2.47
CA PHE A 26 -10.86 14.84 1.61
C PHE A 26 -9.64 14.19 0.96
N TYR A 27 -8.67 14.98 0.49
CA TYR A 27 -7.43 14.45 -0.06
C TYR A 27 -6.61 13.69 1.00
N THR A 28 -6.52 14.23 2.21
CA THR A 28 -5.81 13.57 3.32
C THR A 28 -6.49 12.25 3.70
N ILE A 29 -7.82 12.22 3.80
CA ILE A 29 -8.59 10.99 4.04
C ILE A 29 -8.35 9.97 2.92
N ASN A 30 -8.30 10.40 1.66
CA ASN A 30 -8.08 9.52 0.52
C ASN A 30 -6.72 8.81 0.62
N ILE A 31 -5.67 9.56 0.96
CA ILE A 31 -4.32 9.00 1.15
C ILE A 31 -4.30 7.99 2.31
N VAL A 32 -4.94 8.30 3.44
CA VAL A 32 -5.04 7.38 4.59
C VAL A 32 -5.77 6.09 4.21
N VAL A 33 -6.89 6.18 3.49
CA VAL A 33 -7.64 5.00 3.04
C VAL A 33 -6.80 4.14 2.10
N GLN A 34 -6.11 4.75 1.13
CA GLN A 34 -5.24 4.02 0.21
C GLN A 34 -4.07 3.34 0.94
N PHE A 35 -3.51 4.01 1.94
CA PHE A 35 -2.48 3.43 2.80
C PHE A 35 -3.02 2.23 3.61
N MET A 36 -4.24 2.31 4.14
CA MET A 36 -4.87 1.19 4.84
C MET A 36 -5.17 0.01 3.90
N LEU A 37 -5.65 0.29 2.68
CA LEU A 37 -5.88 -0.74 1.66
C LEU A 37 -4.58 -1.45 1.26
N LEU A 38 -3.49 -0.70 1.12
CA LEU A 38 -2.16 -1.25 0.88
C LEU A 38 -1.80 -2.25 1.99
N ASN A 39 -1.86 -1.84 3.27
CA ASN A 39 -1.54 -2.71 4.40
C ASN A 39 -2.47 -3.94 4.50
N ALA A 40 -3.76 -3.78 4.18
CA ALA A 40 -4.72 -4.89 4.16
C ALA A 40 -4.40 -5.93 3.06
N CYS A 41 -4.00 -5.48 1.86
CA CYS A 41 -3.63 -6.36 0.76
C CYS A 41 -2.38 -7.21 1.06
N LEU A 42 -1.45 -6.69 1.87
CA LEU A 42 -0.25 -7.44 2.27
C LEU A 42 -0.51 -8.44 3.40
N LYS A 43 -1.72 -8.43 3.99
CA LYS A 43 -2.13 -9.34 5.08
C LYS A 43 -1.06 -9.40 6.19
N SER A 44 -0.52 -8.24 6.53
CA SER A 44 0.46 -8.08 7.61
C SER A 44 -0.28 -7.79 8.92
N ASP A 45 -0.09 -8.64 9.93
CA ASP A 45 -0.63 -8.41 11.27
C ASP A 45 0.04 -7.20 11.98
N GLU A 46 1.18 -6.72 11.47
CA GLU A 46 1.88 -5.52 11.94
C GLU A 46 1.70 -4.35 10.97
N TYR A 47 0.69 -3.52 11.24
CA TYR A 47 0.06 -2.57 10.31
C TYR A 47 0.88 -1.31 9.96
N LEU A 48 1.90 -0.94 10.74
CA LEU A 48 2.63 0.34 10.53
C LEU A 48 4.13 0.18 10.28
N PHE A 49 4.80 -0.77 10.94
CA PHE A 49 6.24 -0.95 10.82
C PHE A 49 6.67 -1.86 9.68
N PHE A 50 5.74 -2.64 9.12
CA PHE A 50 6.01 -3.58 8.04
C PHE A 50 6.69 -2.92 6.83
N GLY A 51 6.19 -1.76 6.37
CA GLY A 51 6.77 -1.08 5.21
C GLY A 51 8.20 -0.60 5.44
N PHE A 52 8.51 -0.16 6.67
CA PHE A 52 9.87 0.26 7.04
C PHE A 52 10.82 -0.94 7.10
N GLN A 53 10.37 -2.06 7.66
CA GLN A 53 11.14 -3.30 7.75
C GLN A 53 11.47 -3.87 6.35
N VAL A 54 10.47 -3.92 5.46
CA VAL A 54 10.67 -4.33 4.07
C VAL A 54 11.65 -3.41 3.35
N LEU A 55 11.54 -2.08 3.53
CA LEU A 55 12.46 -1.12 2.93
C LEU A 55 13.89 -1.29 3.47
N GLN A 56 14.06 -1.53 4.77
CA GLN A 56 15.35 -1.76 5.39
C GLN A 56 15.99 -3.06 4.90
N ASP A 57 15.23 -4.14 4.77
CA ASP A 57 15.73 -5.42 4.25
C ASP A 57 16.10 -5.32 2.76
N LEU A 58 15.35 -4.54 1.97
CA LEU A 58 15.66 -4.20 0.58
C LEU A 58 16.96 -3.41 0.45
N LEU A 59 17.17 -2.39 1.28
CA LEU A 59 18.38 -1.57 1.31
C LEU A 59 19.60 -2.35 1.80
N ALA A 60 19.41 -3.24 2.77
CA ALA A 60 20.45 -4.14 3.26
C ALA A 60 20.76 -5.30 2.30
N GLY A 61 19.99 -5.45 1.22
CA GLY A 61 20.16 -6.51 0.22
C GLY A 61 19.90 -7.92 0.78
N LYS A 62 19.12 -8.04 1.86
CA LYS A 62 18.83 -9.35 2.46
C LYS A 62 17.95 -10.17 1.51
N PRO A 63 18.30 -11.44 1.24
CA PRO A 63 17.50 -12.28 0.37
C PRO A 63 16.18 -12.69 1.06
N TRP A 64 15.16 -12.96 0.24
CA TRP A 64 13.83 -13.40 0.69
C TRP A 64 13.85 -14.70 1.54
N THR A 65 14.89 -15.51 1.39
CA THR A 65 15.10 -16.74 2.17
C THR A 65 15.33 -16.46 3.65
N GLU A 66 15.90 -15.30 3.98
CA GLU A 66 16.23 -14.91 5.37
C GLU A 66 15.11 -14.08 6.01
N SER A 67 14.40 -13.26 5.21
CA SER A 67 13.28 -12.46 5.72
C SER A 67 11.98 -13.26 5.83
N GLY A 68 11.80 -14.31 5.03
CA GLY A 68 10.57 -15.11 4.97
C GLY A 68 9.37 -14.37 4.35
N HIS A 69 9.53 -13.08 4.00
CA HIS A 69 8.51 -12.28 3.34
C HIS A 69 8.56 -12.48 1.83
N PHE A 70 7.38 -12.67 1.23
CA PHE A 70 7.19 -12.82 -0.22
C PHE A 70 8.12 -13.89 -0.88
N PRO A 71 7.84 -15.20 -0.69
CA PRO A 71 8.66 -16.27 -1.27
C PRO A 71 8.63 -16.23 -2.80
N ARG A 72 9.81 -16.30 -3.42
CA ARG A 72 9.96 -16.32 -4.89
C ARG A 72 9.92 -17.73 -5.47
N VAL A 73 10.12 -18.74 -4.62
CA VAL A 73 10.02 -20.16 -4.96
C VAL A 73 9.22 -20.86 -3.87
N THR A 74 8.29 -21.72 -4.26
CA THR A 74 7.41 -22.48 -3.34
C THR A 74 7.32 -23.94 -3.77
N LEU A 75 7.07 -24.83 -2.82
CA LEU A 75 6.76 -26.24 -3.11
C LEU A 75 5.25 -26.38 -3.26
N CYS A 76 4.81 -26.96 -4.38
CA CYS A 76 3.40 -27.18 -4.65
C CYS A 76 3.13 -28.69 -4.74
N ASP A 77 2.13 -29.14 -4.00
CA ASP A 77 1.71 -30.54 -3.94
C ASP A 77 0.56 -30.78 -4.90
N PHE A 78 0.74 -31.71 -5.82
CA PHE A 78 -0.30 -32.15 -6.75
C PHE A 78 -0.70 -33.59 -6.44
N GLU A 79 -2.00 -33.83 -6.31
CA GLU A 79 -2.56 -35.15 -6.15
C GLU A 79 -3.00 -35.71 -7.51
N VAL A 80 -2.35 -36.77 -7.98
CA VAL A 80 -2.71 -37.43 -9.24
C VAL A 80 -3.21 -38.84 -8.94
N ARG A 81 -4.37 -39.18 -9.49
CA ARG A 81 -4.97 -40.51 -9.37
C ARG A 81 -4.43 -41.41 -10.48
N TYR A 82 -3.79 -42.51 -10.11
CA TYR A 82 -3.33 -43.55 -11.05
C TYR A 82 -3.75 -44.93 -10.55
N LEU A 83 -4.50 -45.69 -11.37
CA LEU A 83 -5.03 -47.02 -11.03
C LEU A 83 -5.69 -47.11 -9.63
N ALA A 84 -6.63 -46.20 -9.34
CA ALA A 84 -7.35 -46.10 -8.06
C ALA A 84 -6.48 -45.80 -6.82
N ASN A 85 -5.17 -45.56 -6.98
CA ASN A 85 -4.27 -45.13 -5.91
C ASN A 85 -4.02 -43.61 -6.01
N LEU A 86 -4.01 -42.93 -4.86
CA LEU A 86 -3.76 -41.48 -4.76
C LEU A 86 -2.28 -41.26 -4.49
N ASN A 87 -1.55 -40.78 -5.49
CA ASN A 87 -0.12 -40.46 -5.36
C ASN A 87 0.07 -38.95 -5.30
N ARG A 88 0.83 -38.49 -4.30
CA ARG A 88 1.18 -37.08 -4.12
C ARG A 88 2.56 -36.81 -4.71
N TYR A 89 2.67 -35.80 -5.56
CA TYR A 89 3.92 -35.32 -6.13
C TYR A 89 4.19 -33.89 -5.68
N THR A 90 5.42 -33.63 -5.25
CA THR A 90 5.88 -32.31 -4.79
C THR A 90 6.80 -31.70 -5.86
N VAL A 91 6.49 -30.51 -6.37
CA VAL A 91 7.34 -29.83 -7.38
C VAL A 91 7.70 -28.42 -6.92
N GLN A 92 8.82 -27.89 -7.45
CA GLN A 92 9.24 -26.51 -7.20
C GLN A 92 8.59 -25.57 -8.22
N CYS A 93 7.84 -24.58 -7.74
CA CYS A 93 7.19 -23.55 -8.53
C CYS A 93 7.87 -22.19 -8.31
N ALA A 94 8.16 -21.48 -9.40
CA ALA A 94 8.65 -20.11 -9.35
C ALA A 94 7.47 -19.11 -9.36
N LEU A 95 7.45 -18.18 -8.41
CA LEU A 95 6.40 -17.19 -8.22
C LEU A 95 6.88 -15.80 -8.68
N LEU A 96 6.95 -15.60 -10.00
CA LEU A 96 7.45 -14.34 -10.60
C LEU A 96 6.58 -13.13 -10.26
N ILE A 97 5.29 -13.33 -9.97
CA ILE A 97 4.41 -12.23 -9.53
C ILE A 97 4.90 -11.61 -8.21
N ASN A 98 5.51 -12.42 -7.35
CA ASN A 98 5.85 -11.99 -6.00
C ASN A 98 7.04 -11.04 -5.97
N ILE A 99 8.02 -11.25 -6.86
CA ILE A 99 9.16 -10.33 -7.01
C ILE A 99 8.72 -8.96 -7.54
N ILE A 100 7.68 -8.90 -8.37
CA ILE A 100 7.10 -7.63 -8.84
C ILE A 100 6.36 -6.94 -7.70
N ASN A 101 5.51 -7.69 -6.98
CA ASN A 101 4.75 -7.18 -5.85
C ASN A 101 5.67 -6.58 -4.78
N GLU A 102 6.76 -7.26 -4.43
CA GLU A 102 7.76 -6.77 -3.48
C GLU A 102 8.26 -5.35 -3.82
N LYS A 103 8.55 -5.08 -5.11
CA LYS A 103 9.06 -3.76 -5.53
C LYS A 103 7.98 -2.71 -5.64
N VAL A 104 6.81 -3.07 -6.19
CA VAL A 104 5.69 -2.14 -6.35
C VAL A 104 5.16 -1.70 -4.99
N PHE A 105 5.03 -2.61 -4.03
CA PHE A 105 4.57 -2.27 -2.68
C PHE A 105 5.55 -1.39 -1.92
N ALA A 106 6.86 -1.64 -2.02
CA ALA A 106 7.87 -0.77 -1.44
C ALA A 106 7.83 0.64 -2.05
N PHE A 107 7.68 0.74 -3.37
CA PHE A 107 7.55 2.03 -4.07
C PHE A 107 6.29 2.80 -3.63
N LEU A 108 5.13 2.14 -3.63
CA LEU A 108 3.86 2.76 -3.23
C LEU A 108 3.88 3.23 -1.77
N TRP A 109 4.49 2.46 -0.87
CA TRP A 109 4.60 2.84 0.54
C TRP A 109 5.40 4.15 0.72
N CYS A 110 6.57 4.26 0.08
CA CYS A 110 7.36 5.50 0.07
C CYS A 110 6.61 6.66 -0.60
N TRP A 111 5.88 6.37 -1.68
CA TRP A 111 5.08 7.37 -2.39
C TRP A 111 3.96 7.96 -1.53
N TYR A 112 3.23 7.11 -0.78
CA TYR A 112 2.17 7.59 0.12
C TYR A 112 2.71 8.44 1.26
N LEU A 113 3.88 8.11 1.83
CA LEU A 113 4.52 8.95 2.83
C LEU A 113 4.87 10.35 2.29
N LEU A 114 5.42 10.41 1.08
CA LEU A 114 5.68 11.69 0.40
C LEU A 114 4.39 12.47 0.15
N LEU A 115 3.33 11.81 -0.32
CA LEU A 115 2.05 12.45 -0.57
C LEU A 115 1.44 13.03 0.71
N VAL A 116 1.57 12.37 1.86
CA VAL A 116 1.14 12.93 3.15
C VAL A 116 1.93 14.20 3.46
N ILE A 117 3.26 14.20 3.33
CA ILE A 117 4.10 15.37 3.62
C ILE A 117 3.75 16.56 2.70
N VAL A 118 3.55 16.31 1.41
CA VAL A 118 3.24 17.36 0.43
C VAL A 118 1.80 17.87 0.55
N THR A 119 0.86 16.99 0.90
CA THR A 119 -0.57 17.33 0.98
C THR A 119 -0.95 17.94 2.33
N SER A 120 -0.18 17.70 3.39
CA SER A 120 -0.40 18.31 4.72
C SER A 120 -0.33 19.84 4.67
#